data_AF-A0A7S2SJN6-F1
#
_entry.id   AF-A0A7S2SJN6-F1
#
_cell.length_a   1.000
_cell.length_b   1.000
_cell.length_c   1.000
_cell.angle_alpha   90.00
_cell.angle_beta   90.00
_cell.angle_gamma   90.00
#
_symmetry.space_group_name_H-M   'P 1'
#
loop_
_entity.id
_entity.type
_entity.pdbx_description
1 polymer ?
#
loop_
_entity_poly.entity_id
_entity_poly.type
_entity_poly.pdbx_seq_one_letter_code
_entity_poly.pdbx_strand_id
1 'polypeptide(L)'
;MAGNHKLDSGGHQKALEELRKTISNDAIEAVTKKFPPKVIEIEELMKAVGQVLKARKTELPTEEELKEYAARVAASKAKRSDNDSELPVGKKRKISKDRDQPQRDGVPVVYPNKDIGDIMRIITTKLTEGVELLGLVKTWVQLNIPKIEDGNNFGVGVQEECLSELSRVEDAGYTQLDSISNYFQTRATWAHKMAKHPLIADYRQAVVELDHTQYIEMRMTLADIR
;
A
#
# COMPACT_ATOMS: atom_id res chain seq x y z
N MET A 1 -29.55 -44.19 21.83
CA MET A 1 -29.62 -44.25 20.35
C MET A 1 -28.89 -43.04 19.80
N ALA A 2 -27.59 -43.16 19.55
CA ALA A 2 -26.83 -42.09 18.91
C ALA A 2 -27.09 -42.17 17.40
N GLY A 3 -27.80 -41.17 16.87
CA GLY A 3 -28.12 -41.07 15.45
C GLY A 3 -26.84 -41.03 14.64
N ASN A 4 -26.64 -42.07 13.83
CA ASN A 4 -25.57 -42.15 12.85
C ASN A 4 -25.92 -41.16 11.73
N HIS A 5 -25.60 -39.88 11.92
CA HIS A 5 -25.64 -38.88 10.85
C HIS A 5 -24.53 -39.22 9.86
N LYS A 6 -24.81 -40.16 8.94
CA LYS A 6 -24.08 -40.26 7.68
C LYS A 6 -24.33 -38.96 6.94
N LEU A 7 -23.41 -38.01 7.10
CA LEU A 7 -23.23 -36.93 6.15
C LEU A 7 -23.15 -37.57 4.77
N ASP A 8 -23.89 -37.01 3.81
CA ASP A 8 -23.83 -37.38 2.40
C ASP A 8 -22.36 -37.29 1.95
N SER A 9 -21.66 -38.40 1.99
CA SER A 9 -20.20 -38.44 2.11
C SER A 9 -19.53 -38.65 0.76
N GLY A 10 -20.22 -39.30 -0.19
CA GLY A 10 -19.64 -39.63 -1.49
C GLY A 10 -19.39 -38.40 -2.37
N GLY A 11 -20.36 -37.49 -2.46
CA GLY A 11 -20.24 -36.28 -3.28
C GLY A 11 -19.20 -35.29 -2.74
N HIS A 12 -19.26 -35.00 -1.44
CA HIS A 12 -18.33 -34.06 -0.79
C HIS A 12 -16.89 -34.59 -0.76
N GLN A 13 -16.69 -35.88 -0.53
CA GLN A 13 -15.36 -36.46 -0.49
C GLN A 13 -14.69 -36.49 -1.86
N LYS A 14 -15.46 -36.79 -2.92
CA LYS A 14 -14.96 -36.67 -4.30
C LYS A 14 -14.60 -35.22 -4.65
N ALA A 15 -15.43 -34.24 -4.27
CA ALA A 15 -15.14 -32.84 -4.49
C ALA A 15 -13.86 -32.37 -3.77
N LEU A 16 -13.62 -32.85 -2.54
CA LEU A 16 -12.39 -32.57 -1.80
C LEU A 16 -11.15 -33.19 -2.45
N GLU A 17 -11.26 -34.40 -2.98
CA GLU A 17 -10.16 -35.05 -3.71
C GLU A 17 -9.83 -34.31 -5.01
N GLU A 18 -10.85 -33.88 -5.77
CA GLU A 18 -10.68 -33.05 -6.96
C GLU A 18 -10.02 -31.71 -6.62
N LEU A 19 -10.49 -31.03 -5.57
CA LEU A 19 -9.90 -29.78 -5.10
C LEU A 19 -8.42 -29.96 -4.70
N ARG A 20 -8.09 -31.02 -3.96
CA ARG A 20 -6.71 -31.32 -3.56
C ARG A 20 -5.81 -31.54 -4.78
N LYS A 21 -6.31 -32.21 -5.81
CA LYS A 21 -5.59 -32.43 -7.06
C LYS A 21 -5.35 -31.12 -7.80
N THR A 22 -6.36 -30.26 -7.90
CA THR A 22 -6.23 -28.93 -8.53
C THR A 22 -5.20 -28.08 -7.79
N ILE A 23 -5.32 -27.93 -6.47
CA ILE A 23 -4.37 -27.16 -5.65
C ILE A 23 -2.95 -27.72 -5.81
N SER A 24 -2.78 -29.04 -5.86
CA SER A 24 -1.47 -29.65 -6.06
C SER A 24 -0.87 -29.33 -7.42
N ASN A 25 -1.66 -29.43 -8.49
CA ASN A 25 -1.18 -29.09 -9.83
C ASN A 25 -0.80 -27.61 -9.93
N ASP A 26 -1.66 -26.72 -9.41
CA ASP A 26 -1.45 -25.28 -9.48
C ASP A 26 -0.26 -24.85 -8.64
N ALA A 27 -0.04 -25.44 -7.46
CA ALA A 27 1.11 -25.16 -6.60
C ALA A 27 2.42 -25.65 -7.23
N ILE A 28 2.42 -26.86 -7.81
CA ILE A 28 3.60 -27.37 -8.54
C ILE A 28 3.89 -26.48 -9.75
N GLU A 29 2.86 -26.06 -10.49
CA GLU A 29 3.03 -25.11 -11.60
C GLU A 29 3.56 -23.76 -11.11
N ALA A 30 3.07 -23.24 -9.98
CA ALA A 30 3.54 -22.01 -9.39
C ALA A 30 5.05 -22.07 -9.11
N VAL A 31 5.51 -23.11 -8.41
CA VAL A 31 6.92 -23.28 -8.05
C VAL A 31 7.80 -23.54 -9.27
N THR A 32 7.36 -24.37 -10.21
CA THR A 32 8.21 -24.83 -11.33
C THR A 32 8.17 -23.92 -12.54
N LYS A 33 7.08 -23.19 -12.77
CA LYS A 33 6.88 -22.38 -13.99
C LYS A 33 6.59 -20.91 -13.74
N LYS A 34 6.00 -20.53 -12.60
CA LYS A 34 5.63 -19.12 -12.34
C LYS A 34 6.70 -18.37 -11.55
N PHE A 35 7.26 -18.96 -10.49
CA PHE A 35 8.28 -18.32 -9.66
C PHE A 35 9.58 -18.02 -10.42
N PRO A 36 10.19 -18.95 -11.19
CA PRO A 36 11.45 -18.67 -11.85
C PRO A 36 11.43 -17.44 -12.80
N PRO A 37 10.46 -17.30 -13.73
CA PRO A 37 10.40 -16.10 -14.56
C PRO A 37 10.02 -14.85 -13.75
N LYS A 38 9.27 -14.98 -12.64
CA LYS A 38 8.92 -13.85 -11.77
C LYS A 38 10.15 -13.20 -11.15
N VAL A 39 11.10 -14.00 -10.68
CA VAL A 39 12.38 -13.50 -10.12
C VAL A 39 13.11 -12.63 -11.15
N ILE A 40 13.13 -13.06 -12.42
CA ILE A 40 13.75 -12.33 -13.53
C ILE A 40 12.96 -11.05 -13.85
N GLU A 41 11.63 -11.14 -13.91
CA GLU A 41 10.74 -9.99 -14.12
C GLU A 41 10.99 -8.90 -13.06
N ILE A 42 11.10 -9.28 -11.79
CA ILE A 42 11.35 -8.33 -10.70
C ILE A 42 12.76 -7.75 -10.76
N GLU A 43 13.77 -8.56 -11.13
CA GLU A 43 15.14 -8.07 -11.38
C GLU A 43 15.18 -6.99 -12.47
N GLU A 44 14.47 -7.19 -13.58
CA GLU A 44 14.36 -6.19 -14.65
C GLU A 44 13.62 -4.93 -14.18
N LEU A 45 12.53 -5.11 -13.43
CA LEU A 45 11.77 -4.02 -12.86
C LEU A 45 12.61 -3.20 -11.88
N MET A 46 13.43 -3.83 -11.03
CA MET A 46 14.36 -3.15 -10.13
C MET A 46 15.36 -2.28 -10.89
N LYS A 47 15.86 -2.74 -12.04
CA LYS A 47 16.74 -1.95 -12.91
C LYS A 47 16.00 -0.74 -13.49
N ALA A 48 14.79 -0.95 -14.01
CA ALA A 48 13.97 0.13 -14.57
C ALA A 48 13.63 1.20 -13.52
N VAL A 49 13.11 0.78 -12.37
CA VAL A 49 12.85 1.64 -11.22
C VAL A 49 14.13 2.35 -10.80
N GLY A 50 15.25 1.65 -10.69
CA GLY A 50 16.54 2.24 -10.35
C GLY A 50 16.98 3.39 -11.27
N GLN A 51 16.60 3.39 -12.55
CA GLN A 51 16.87 4.53 -13.44
C GLN A 51 15.93 5.71 -13.17
N VAL A 52 14.62 5.45 -12.96
CA VAL A 52 13.65 6.49 -12.56
C VAL A 52 14.12 7.17 -11.26
N LEU A 53 14.57 6.37 -10.29
CA LEU A 53 15.09 6.87 -9.02
C LEU A 53 16.31 7.78 -9.19
N LYS A 54 17.18 7.57 -10.18
CA LYS A 54 18.33 8.47 -10.40
C LYS A 54 17.90 9.86 -10.89
N ALA A 55 16.82 9.94 -11.65
CA ALA A 55 16.26 11.18 -12.18
C ALA A 55 15.20 11.82 -11.27
N ARG A 56 14.92 11.21 -10.11
CA ARG A 56 13.85 11.61 -9.17
C ARG A 56 13.93 13.06 -8.77
N LYS A 57 12.76 13.70 -8.66
CA LYS A 57 12.61 15.08 -8.18
C LYS A 57 11.35 15.19 -7.32
N THR A 58 11.42 16.07 -6.33
CA THR A 58 10.25 16.45 -5.52
C THR A 58 9.78 17.82 -5.96
N GLU A 59 8.70 17.84 -6.75
CA GLU A 59 8.04 19.06 -7.20
C GLU A 59 7.18 19.63 -6.07
N LEU A 60 7.50 20.86 -5.67
CA LEU A 60 6.81 21.59 -4.60
C LEU A 60 6.72 23.07 -4.99
N PRO A 61 5.69 23.77 -4.49
CA PRO A 61 5.61 25.22 -4.60
C PRO A 61 6.91 25.90 -4.13
N THR A 62 7.23 27.01 -4.80
CA THR A 62 8.32 27.90 -4.42
C THR A 62 8.04 28.54 -3.07
N GLU A 63 9.09 28.99 -2.39
CA GLU A 63 8.91 29.74 -1.14
C GLU A 63 8.09 31.03 -1.33
N GLU A 64 8.22 31.66 -2.49
CA GLU A 64 7.51 32.89 -2.84
C GLU A 64 6.00 32.64 -2.95
N GLU A 65 5.60 31.59 -3.68
CA GLU A 65 4.19 31.17 -3.79
C GLU A 65 3.58 30.84 -2.41
N LEU A 66 4.36 30.19 -1.53
CA LEU A 66 3.92 29.85 -0.18
C LEU A 66 3.78 31.08 0.72
N LYS A 67 4.72 32.04 0.62
CA LYS A 67 4.67 33.32 1.36
C LYS A 67 3.51 34.19 0.90
N GLU A 68 3.28 34.30 -0.41
CA GLU A 68 2.14 35.04 -0.98
C GLU A 68 0.82 34.46 -0.50
N TYR A 69 0.68 33.12 -0.53
CA TYR A 69 -0.50 32.45 -0.01
C TYR A 69 -0.76 32.74 1.47
N ALA A 70 0.26 32.63 2.32
CA ALA A 70 0.11 32.89 3.75
C ALA A 70 -0.27 34.36 4.05
N ALA A 71 0.29 35.32 3.31
CA ALA A 71 -0.08 36.73 3.42
C ALA A 71 -1.56 36.94 3.06
N ARG A 72 -2.05 36.32 1.97
CA ARG A 72 -3.47 36.36 1.57
C ARG A 72 -4.38 35.77 2.65
N VAL A 73 -4.00 34.63 3.23
CA VAL A 73 -4.76 33.97 4.30
C VAL A 73 -4.80 34.86 5.55
N ALA A 74 -3.68 35.46 5.96
CA ALA A 74 -3.62 36.37 7.10
C ALA A 74 -4.52 37.61 6.89
N ALA A 75 -4.44 38.24 5.72
CA ALA A 75 -5.29 39.38 5.37
C ALA A 75 -6.79 39.02 5.38
N SER A 76 -7.15 37.83 4.92
CA SER A 76 -8.54 37.34 4.94
C SER A 76 -9.08 37.11 6.35
N LYS A 77 -8.22 36.74 7.31
CA LYS A 77 -8.59 36.58 8.73
C LYS A 77 -8.75 37.94 9.41
N ALA A 78 -7.84 38.89 9.15
CA ALA A 78 -7.93 40.24 9.69
C ALA A 78 -9.22 40.97 9.25
N LYS A 79 -9.60 40.85 7.97
CA LYS A 79 -10.88 41.41 7.47
C LYS A 79 -12.13 40.78 8.10
N ARG A 80 -12.03 39.56 8.65
CA ARG A 80 -13.14 38.89 9.33
C ARG A 80 -13.23 39.27 10.81
N SER A 81 -12.11 39.58 11.46
CA SER A 81 -12.10 40.06 12.84
C SER A 81 -12.53 41.52 12.97
N ASP A 82 -12.23 42.36 11.95
CA ASP A 82 -12.59 43.79 11.94
C ASP A 82 -14.09 44.03 11.67
N ASN A 83 -14.78 43.03 11.12
CA ASN A 83 -16.20 43.10 10.81
C ASN A 83 -17.10 42.52 11.93
N ASP A 84 -16.51 42.13 13.06
CA ASP A 84 -17.21 41.57 14.23
C ASP A 84 -17.41 42.62 15.35
N SER A 85 -17.05 43.89 15.10
CA SER A 85 -17.19 44.98 16.07
C SER A 85 -18.43 45.89 15.90
N GLU A 86 -19.34 45.64 14.95
CA GLU A 86 -20.66 46.32 14.91
C GLU A 86 -21.81 45.38 14.44
N LEU A 87 -22.58 44.89 15.44
CA LEU A 87 -23.96 44.31 15.55
C LEU A 87 -24.86 44.08 14.29
N PRO A 88 -25.97 43.27 14.32
CA PRO A 88 -26.45 42.26 15.29
C PRO A 88 -26.74 40.86 14.66
N VAL A 89 -27.09 39.90 15.53
CA VAL A 89 -27.54 38.53 15.24
C VAL A 89 -28.61 38.45 14.13
N GLY A 90 -28.35 37.62 13.12
CA GLY A 90 -29.41 37.01 12.30
C GLY A 90 -29.42 37.37 10.81
N LYS A 91 -28.55 36.74 10.01
CA LYS A 91 -28.87 36.37 8.61
C LYS A 91 -27.97 35.22 8.14
N LYS A 92 -28.55 34.01 8.08
CA LYS A 92 -27.94 32.84 7.45
C LYS A 92 -27.49 33.21 6.04
N ARG A 93 -26.19 33.09 5.75
CA ARG A 93 -25.63 33.32 4.41
C ARG A 93 -26.26 32.34 3.41
N LYS A 94 -26.75 32.89 2.30
CA LYS A 94 -27.25 32.16 1.13
C LYS A 94 -26.07 31.37 0.55
N ILE A 95 -26.13 30.05 0.60
CA ILE A 95 -25.18 29.17 -0.11
C ILE A 95 -25.48 29.36 -1.61
N SER A 96 -24.60 30.06 -2.32
CA SER A 96 -24.60 30.05 -3.78
C SER A 96 -24.26 28.64 -4.23
N LYS A 97 -25.22 27.97 -4.88
CA LYS A 97 -25.00 26.75 -5.65
C LYS A 97 -24.23 27.15 -6.90
N ASP A 98 -22.91 27.11 -6.82
CA ASP A 98 -22.08 26.88 -8.00
C ASP A 98 -21.16 25.72 -7.65
N ARG A 99 -21.49 24.56 -8.23
CA ARG A 99 -20.80 23.28 -8.03
C ARG A 99 -19.96 23.00 -9.27
N ASP A 100 -18.99 23.85 -9.53
CA ASP A 100 -17.85 23.46 -10.35
C ASP A 100 -16.60 24.22 -9.86
N GLN A 101 -15.60 23.42 -9.48
CA GLN A 101 -14.25 23.76 -9.00
C GLN A 101 -14.11 24.30 -7.56
N PRO A 102 -13.57 23.49 -6.61
CA PRO A 102 -13.03 24.01 -5.36
C PRO A 102 -11.58 24.46 -5.58
N GLN A 103 -11.29 25.20 -6.65
CA GLN A 103 -10.04 25.95 -6.71
C GLN A 103 -10.29 27.18 -5.84
N ARG A 104 -10.01 27.05 -4.54
CA ARG A 104 -9.91 28.22 -3.67
C ARG A 104 -8.82 29.09 -4.28
N ASP A 105 -9.22 30.16 -4.97
CA ASP A 105 -8.33 31.05 -5.70
C ASP A 105 -7.07 31.38 -4.87
N GLY A 106 -5.93 30.83 -5.31
CA GLY A 106 -4.60 31.12 -4.77
C GLY A 106 -4.01 30.14 -3.75
N VAL A 107 -4.61 28.97 -3.48
CA VAL A 107 -3.89 27.91 -2.72
C VAL A 107 -2.79 27.32 -3.62
N PRO A 108 -1.50 27.33 -3.22
CA PRO A 108 -0.44 26.65 -3.95
C PRO A 108 -0.76 25.16 -4.01
N VAL A 109 -0.92 24.63 -5.21
CA VAL A 109 -1.30 23.23 -5.40
C VAL A 109 -0.06 22.37 -5.18
N VAL A 110 -0.13 21.47 -4.19
CA VAL A 110 0.89 20.43 -4.00
C VAL A 110 0.38 19.17 -4.69
N TYR A 111 0.94 18.86 -5.86
CA TYR A 111 0.60 17.65 -6.59
C TYR A 111 1.22 16.41 -5.93
N PRO A 112 0.58 15.24 -6.04
CA PRO A 112 1.20 13.96 -5.68
C PRO A 112 2.49 13.75 -6.48
N ASN A 113 3.49 13.11 -5.87
CA ASN A 113 4.67 12.68 -6.59
C ASN A 113 4.29 11.55 -7.56
N LYS A 114 4.26 11.86 -8.86
CA LYS A 114 3.77 10.95 -9.90
C LYS A 114 4.64 9.70 -10.03
N ASP A 115 5.96 9.85 -9.97
CA ASP A 115 6.89 8.72 -10.07
C ASP A 115 6.67 7.73 -8.93
N ILE A 116 6.51 8.25 -7.70
CA ILE A 116 6.21 7.41 -6.54
C ILE A 116 4.87 6.71 -6.73
N GLY A 117 3.83 7.44 -7.13
CA GLY A 117 2.50 6.84 -7.35
C GLY A 117 2.50 5.76 -8.44
N ASP A 118 3.21 5.98 -9.54
CA ASP A 118 3.32 5.02 -10.64
C ASP A 118 4.10 3.77 -10.20
N ILE A 119 5.23 3.92 -9.50
CA ILE A 119 6.04 2.79 -9.00
C ILE A 119 5.29 2.03 -7.91
N MET A 120 4.65 2.72 -6.95
CA MET A 120 3.85 2.10 -5.89
C MET A 120 2.77 1.19 -6.48
N ARG A 121 2.04 1.64 -7.50
CA ARG A 121 1.03 0.83 -8.17
C ARG A 121 1.61 -0.47 -8.75
N ILE A 122 2.78 -0.38 -9.40
CA ILE A 122 3.45 -1.57 -9.92
C ILE A 122 3.83 -2.52 -8.78
N ILE A 123 4.42 -1.99 -7.70
CA ILE A 123 4.78 -2.78 -6.51
C ILE A 123 3.55 -3.45 -5.90
N THR A 124 2.44 -2.72 -5.71
CA THR A 124 1.19 -3.28 -5.19
C THR A 124 0.75 -4.47 -6.04
N THR A 125 0.73 -4.33 -7.37
CA THR A 125 0.36 -5.44 -8.27
C THR A 125 1.29 -6.65 -8.08
N LYS A 126 2.62 -6.44 -8.07
CA LYS A 126 3.58 -7.55 -7.97
C LYS A 126 3.55 -8.23 -6.59
N LEU A 127 3.34 -7.44 -5.54
CA LEU A 127 3.24 -7.94 -4.18
C LEU A 127 1.97 -8.77 -3.99
N THR A 128 0.82 -8.30 -4.48
CA THR A 128 -0.44 -9.06 -4.44
C THR A 128 -0.32 -10.37 -5.23
N GLU A 129 0.23 -10.34 -6.45
CA GLU A 129 0.48 -11.54 -7.24
C GLU A 129 1.39 -12.53 -6.49
N GLY A 130 2.43 -12.04 -5.80
CA GLY A 130 3.35 -12.86 -5.00
C GLY A 130 2.66 -13.51 -3.80
N VAL A 131 1.91 -12.73 -3.02
CA VAL A 131 1.16 -13.20 -1.84
C VAL A 131 0.12 -14.26 -2.22
N GLU A 132 -0.61 -14.07 -3.32
CA GLU A 132 -1.59 -15.06 -3.80
C GLU A 132 -0.94 -16.41 -4.16
N LEU A 133 0.21 -16.38 -4.84
CA LEU A 133 0.95 -17.59 -5.18
C LEU A 133 1.56 -18.27 -3.94
N LEU A 134 2.05 -17.51 -2.96
CA LEU A 134 2.52 -18.04 -1.68
C LEU A 134 1.38 -18.71 -0.90
N GLY A 135 0.21 -18.09 -0.83
CA GLY A 135 -0.98 -18.64 -0.18
C GLY A 135 -1.43 -19.96 -0.82
N LEU A 136 -1.33 -20.09 -2.14
CA LEU A 136 -1.58 -21.35 -2.86
C LEU A 136 -0.59 -22.45 -2.43
N VAL A 137 0.71 -22.16 -2.40
CA VAL A 137 1.75 -23.13 -1.99
C VAL A 137 1.58 -23.51 -0.51
N LYS A 138 1.28 -22.54 0.35
CA LYS A 138 0.98 -22.76 1.78
C LYS A 138 -0.20 -23.70 1.96
N THR A 139 -1.31 -23.45 1.25
CA THR A 139 -2.49 -24.33 1.28
C THR A 139 -2.14 -25.74 0.80
N TRP A 140 -1.33 -25.85 -0.26
CA TRP A 140 -0.87 -27.14 -0.76
C TRP A 140 -0.04 -27.91 0.27
N VAL A 141 0.91 -27.26 0.96
CA VAL A 141 1.71 -27.91 2.02
C VAL A 141 0.81 -28.34 3.19
N GLN A 142 -0.12 -27.49 3.63
CA GLN A 142 -1.08 -27.82 4.70
C GLN A 142 -1.92 -29.07 4.37
N LEU A 143 -2.42 -29.18 3.14
CA LEU A 143 -3.21 -30.34 2.69
C LEU A 143 -2.39 -31.64 2.56
N ASN A 144 -1.06 -31.55 2.62
CA ASN A 144 -0.16 -32.70 2.56
C ASN A 144 0.45 -33.08 3.92
N ILE A 145 0.04 -32.42 5.00
CA ILE A 145 0.34 -32.90 6.36
C ILE A 145 -0.45 -34.21 6.59
N PRO A 146 0.22 -35.32 6.94
CA PRO A 146 -0.44 -36.59 7.21
C PRO A 146 -1.21 -36.55 8.53
N LYS A 147 -1.98 -37.62 8.80
CA LYS A 147 -2.59 -37.80 10.13
C LYS A 147 -1.48 -37.93 11.17
N ILE A 148 -1.77 -37.48 12.39
CA ILE A 148 -0.86 -37.60 13.52
C ILE A 148 -0.69 -39.08 13.86
N GLU A 149 0.57 -39.53 13.87
CA GLU A 149 0.98 -40.88 14.24
C GLU A 149 2.12 -40.79 15.28
N ASP A 150 2.34 -41.89 16.01
CA ASP A 150 3.37 -41.95 17.05
C ASP A 150 4.71 -42.40 16.44
N GLY A 151 5.63 -41.44 16.25
CA GLY A 151 6.94 -41.65 15.61
C GLY A 151 6.97 -41.40 14.09
N ASN A 152 8.18 -41.35 13.51
CA ASN A 152 8.42 -41.01 12.09
C ASN A 152 7.98 -39.59 11.68
N ASN A 153 8.04 -38.63 12.60
CA ASN A 153 7.53 -37.27 12.42
C ASN A 153 8.54 -36.29 11.78
N PHE A 154 9.72 -36.75 11.35
CA PHE A 154 10.75 -35.86 10.80
C PHE A 154 10.24 -35.09 9.58
N GLY A 155 9.59 -35.78 8.63
CA GLY A 155 9.02 -35.14 7.45
C GLY A 155 7.92 -34.13 7.78
N VAL A 156 7.14 -34.38 8.83
CA VAL A 156 6.12 -33.44 9.33
C VAL A 156 6.78 -32.18 9.90
N GLY A 157 7.86 -32.32 10.67
CA GLY A 157 8.61 -31.17 11.18
C GLY A 157 9.16 -30.28 10.06
N VAL A 158 9.65 -30.86 8.96
CA VAL A 158 10.09 -30.10 7.78
C VAL A 158 8.92 -29.37 7.12
N GLN A 159 7.74 -30.00 7.03
CA GLN A 159 6.54 -29.34 6.50
C GLN A 159 6.10 -28.18 7.40
N GLU A 160 6.14 -28.34 8.73
CA GLU A 160 5.81 -27.30 9.70
C GLU A 160 6.76 -26.10 9.61
N GLU A 161 8.07 -26.33 9.48
CA GLU A 161 9.06 -25.27 9.29
C GLU A 161 8.80 -24.51 7.97
N CYS A 162 8.54 -25.23 6.88
CA CYS A 162 8.17 -24.62 5.60
C CYS A 162 6.90 -23.76 5.71
N LEU A 163 5.87 -24.22 6.43
CA LEU A 163 4.66 -23.45 6.67
C LEU A 163 4.89 -22.21 7.52
N SER A 164 5.80 -22.28 8.50
CA SER A 164 6.18 -21.13 9.30
C SER A 164 6.81 -20.05 8.43
N GLU A 165 7.74 -20.43 7.55
CA GLU A 165 8.36 -19.48 6.61
C GLU A 165 7.37 -18.91 5.60
N LEU A 166 6.51 -19.75 5.01
CA LEU A 166 5.47 -19.27 4.09
C LEU A 166 4.53 -18.26 4.76
N SER A 167 4.13 -18.53 6.01
CA SER A 167 3.29 -17.61 6.77
C SER A 167 4.01 -16.30 7.10
N ARG A 168 5.29 -16.38 7.50
CA ARG A 168 6.10 -15.20 7.80
C ARG A 168 6.23 -14.26 6.60
N VAL A 169 6.45 -14.82 5.40
CA VAL A 169 6.57 -14.03 4.16
C VAL A 169 5.22 -13.46 3.72
N GLU A 170 4.14 -14.24 3.86
CA GLU A 170 2.77 -13.78 3.58
C GLU A 170 2.37 -12.60 4.49
N ASP A 171 2.62 -12.70 5.80
CA ASP A 171 2.34 -11.64 6.77
C ASP A 171 3.16 -10.37 6.49
N ALA A 172 4.43 -10.53 6.09
CA ALA A 172 5.26 -9.41 5.65
C ALA A 172 4.68 -8.73 4.40
N GLY A 173 4.14 -9.51 3.47
CA GLY A 173 3.46 -8.99 2.28
C GLY A 173 2.21 -8.18 2.61
N TYR A 174 1.35 -8.66 3.51
CA TYR A 174 0.18 -7.91 3.96
C TYR A 174 0.54 -6.62 4.68
N THR A 175 1.52 -6.68 5.60
CA THR A 175 2.02 -5.51 6.32
C THR A 175 2.52 -4.44 5.33
N GLN A 176 3.22 -4.88 4.28
CA GLN A 176 3.73 -3.98 3.26
C GLN A 176 2.58 -3.36 2.43
N LEU A 177 1.55 -4.12 2.06
CA LEU A 177 0.37 -3.60 1.36
C LEU A 177 -0.34 -2.50 2.17
N ASP A 178 -0.48 -2.69 3.48
CA ASP A 178 -1.08 -1.68 4.37
C ASP A 178 -0.24 -0.40 4.44
N SER A 179 1.09 -0.54 4.39
CA SER A 179 2.01 0.61 4.47
C SER A 179 1.94 1.55 3.26
N ILE A 180 1.56 1.05 2.08
CA ILE A 180 1.55 1.83 0.82
C ILE A 180 0.62 3.04 0.91
N SER A 181 -0.50 2.90 1.63
CA SER A 181 -1.46 4.00 1.82
C SER A 181 -0.98 5.09 2.78
N ASN A 182 -0.02 4.77 3.68
CA ASN A 182 0.46 5.69 4.71
C ASN A 182 1.32 6.82 4.12
N TYR A 183 2.05 6.56 3.04
CA TYR A 183 2.86 7.57 2.36
C TYR A 183 2.05 8.80 1.99
N PHE A 184 0.92 8.61 1.30
CA PHE A 184 0.08 9.72 0.84
C PHE A 184 -0.51 10.51 2.02
N GLN A 185 -0.88 9.83 3.11
CA GLN A 185 -1.42 10.48 4.31
C GLN A 185 -0.35 11.34 5.01
N THR A 186 0.85 10.78 5.19
CA THR A 186 1.98 11.48 5.81
C THR A 186 2.43 12.65 4.94
N ARG A 187 2.52 12.45 3.62
CA ARG A 187 2.87 13.50 2.67
C ARG A 187 1.86 14.64 2.67
N ALA A 188 0.57 14.33 2.67
CA ALA A 188 -0.50 15.32 2.76
C ALA A 188 -0.41 16.14 4.05
N THR A 189 -0.05 15.48 5.17
CA THR A 189 0.15 16.14 6.47
C THR A 189 1.30 17.14 6.42
N TRP A 190 2.46 16.75 5.87
CA TRP A 190 3.60 17.65 5.74
C TRP A 190 3.36 18.78 4.74
N ALA A 191 2.73 18.47 3.59
CA ALA A 191 2.33 19.47 2.61
C ALA A 191 1.37 20.51 3.21
N HIS A 192 0.41 20.07 4.04
CA HIS A 192 -0.49 20.96 4.76
C HIS A 192 0.26 21.88 5.73
N LYS A 193 1.19 21.33 6.54
CA LYS A 193 2.00 22.12 7.48
C LYS A 193 2.90 23.12 6.75
N MET A 194 3.53 22.71 5.65
CA MET A 194 4.33 23.57 4.78
C MET A 194 3.51 24.77 4.26
N ALA A 195 2.31 24.51 3.71
CA ALA A 195 1.44 25.57 3.21
C ALA A 195 0.93 26.52 4.31
N LYS A 196 0.70 26.01 5.52
CA LYS A 196 0.20 26.78 6.66
C LYS A 196 1.28 27.60 7.36
N HIS A 197 2.53 27.14 7.30
CA HIS A 197 3.67 27.71 8.03
C HIS A 197 4.89 27.89 7.12
N PRO A 198 4.83 28.80 6.11
CA PRO A 198 5.87 28.92 5.08
C PRO A 198 7.21 29.46 5.60
N LEU A 199 7.24 30.03 6.80
CA LEU A 199 8.48 30.49 7.43
C LEU A 199 9.28 29.35 8.09
N ILE A 200 8.69 28.15 8.23
CA ILE A 200 9.34 26.97 8.78
C ILE A 200 9.83 26.11 7.61
N ALA A 201 11.08 26.34 7.19
CA ALA A 201 11.69 25.63 6.06
C ALA A 201 11.74 24.11 6.25
N ASP A 202 11.81 23.63 7.50
CA ASP A 202 11.84 22.19 7.81
C ASP A 202 10.60 21.45 7.32
N TYR A 203 9.42 22.09 7.22
CA TYR A 203 8.24 21.41 6.65
C TYR A 203 8.39 21.16 5.16
N ARG A 204 9.08 22.04 4.43
CA ARG A 204 9.41 21.81 3.03
C ARG A 204 10.43 20.67 2.92
N GLN A 205 11.47 20.68 3.76
CA GLN A 205 12.47 19.62 3.80
C GLN A 205 11.85 18.26 4.16
N ALA A 206 10.90 18.23 5.10
CA ALA A 206 10.21 17.01 5.50
C ALA A 206 9.47 16.33 4.33
N VAL A 207 8.88 17.09 3.40
CA VAL A 207 8.27 16.51 2.19
C VAL A 207 9.33 15.94 1.25
N VAL A 208 10.45 16.63 1.06
CA VAL A 208 11.58 16.16 0.23
C VAL A 208 12.18 14.87 0.80
N GLU A 209 12.43 14.82 2.11
CA GLU A 209 12.98 13.65 2.79
C GLU A 209 12.00 12.48 2.80
N LEU A 210 10.70 12.74 2.94
CA LEU A 210 9.68 11.71 2.84
C LEU A 210 9.67 11.08 1.44
N ASP A 211 9.64 11.89 0.38
CA ASP A 211 9.72 11.39 -1.00
C ASP A 211 11.02 10.59 -1.19
N HIS A 212 12.16 11.12 -0.72
CA HIS A 212 13.46 10.45 -0.81
C HIS A 212 13.49 9.08 -0.13
N THR A 213 12.99 9.02 1.10
CA THR A 213 12.88 7.78 1.88
C THR A 213 11.98 6.78 1.16
N GLN A 214 10.85 7.25 0.64
CA GLN A 214 9.91 6.39 -0.08
C GLN A 214 10.51 5.76 -1.34
N TYR A 215 11.33 6.50 -2.07
CA TYR A 215 12.06 5.96 -3.23
C TYR A 215 13.01 4.82 -2.84
N ILE A 216 13.67 4.92 -1.69
CA ILE A 216 14.54 3.85 -1.17
C ILE A 216 13.70 2.65 -0.76
N GLU A 217 12.64 2.87 0.01
CA GLU A 217 11.72 1.82 0.48
C GLU A 217 11.14 1.03 -0.69
N MET A 218 10.65 1.69 -1.74
CA MET A 218 10.12 1.01 -2.93
C MET A 218 11.15 0.09 -3.60
N ARG A 219 12.43 0.48 -3.61
CA ARG A 219 13.50 -0.36 -4.15
C ARG A 219 13.79 -1.55 -3.25
N MET A 220 13.74 -1.36 -1.92
CA MET A 220 13.90 -2.45 -0.96
C MET A 220 12.73 -3.43 -1.06
N THR A 221 11.49 -2.96 -1.16
CA THR A 221 10.32 -3.83 -1.35
C THR A 221 10.43 -4.68 -2.60
N LEU A 222 10.91 -4.14 -3.72
CA LEU A 222 11.15 -4.95 -4.92
C LEU A 222 12.23 -6.01 -4.71
N ALA A 223 13.26 -5.70 -3.91
CA ALA A 223 14.27 -6.68 -3.55
C ALA A 223 13.71 -7.78 -2.64
N ASP A 224 12.78 -7.44 -1.73
CA ASP A 224 12.13 -8.40 -0.83
C ASP A 224 11.11 -9.30 -1.56
N ILE A 225 10.46 -8.78 -2.61
CA ILE A 225 9.55 -9.58 -3.47
C ILE A 225 10.31 -10.63 -4.28
N ARG A 226 11.57 -10.35 -4.66
CA ARG A 226 12.38 -11.18 -5.54
C ARG A 226 13.10 -12.29 -4.79
#